data_AF-A0A7J3VPQ0-F1
#
_entry.id   AF-A0A7J3VPQ0-F1
#
_cell.length_a   1.000
_cell.length_b   1.000
_cell.length_c   1.000
_cell.angle_alpha   90.00
_cell.angle_beta   90.00
_cell.angle_gamma   90.00
#
_symmetry.space_group_name_H-M   'P 1'
#
loop_
_entity.id
_entity.type
_entity.pdbx_description
1 polymer ?
#
loop_
_entity_poly.entity_id
_entity_poly.type
_entity_poly.pdbx_seq_one_letter_code
_entity_poly.pdbx_strand_id
1 'polypeptide(L)'
;MFPLYDENPRTTRPYVNYALIAVNFLVFIWEVIVTRLFMDQRATITLFLNHGFVPARFLDDVSNAQYIDAGISILTSMFMHGSIMHILGNMLFLWIFGDNVEDRFGHAKYLACYLFWGFAAAMAHLAWAIGVGGEQMLIPAVGASGAISGVLGAYMIIFPHARVVTLVFFFLITTTRIPAFAYLFLWFIYQLIAAAFGAGGGVAYLAHIGGFVAGLVFGFAYRFVIARIGASIRARMPSIGHQGEYERYHAREQILRPLRIEGIVTNRYVELLAEMPGVDERTISISVMDNSIVSIDAISEDGYRRYSGRAILRTSVNEQPESVQYINGILRIRFTRL
;
A
#
# COMPACT_ATOMS: atom_id res chain seq x y z
N MET A 1 5.35 -16.12 -7.86
CA MET A 1 4.58 -15.93 -6.61
C MET A 1 3.54 -14.87 -6.90
N PHE A 2 2.27 -15.11 -6.60
CA PHE A 2 1.18 -14.23 -7.03
C PHE A 2 0.53 -13.57 -5.80
N PRO A 3 0.62 -12.23 -5.64
CA PRO A 3 0.09 -11.56 -4.46
C PRO A 3 -1.43 -11.46 -4.56
N LEU A 4 -2.14 -11.70 -3.46
CA LEU A 4 -3.60 -11.64 -3.42
C LEU A 4 -4.08 -10.35 -2.75
N TYR A 5 -3.55 -10.04 -1.58
CA TYR A 5 -3.81 -8.84 -0.81
C TYR A 5 -2.76 -8.69 0.29
N ASP A 6 -2.66 -7.52 0.90
CA ASP A 6 -1.89 -7.28 2.11
C ASP A 6 -2.82 -7.23 3.34
N GLU A 7 -2.27 -7.56 4.52
CA GLU A 7 -3.03 -7.53 5.78
C GLU A 7 -2.99 -6.16 6.47
N ASN A 8 -2.50 -5.11 5.82
CA ASN A 8 -2.26 -3.82 6.42
C ASN A 8 -3.51 -2.93 6.33
N PRO A 9 -4.18 -2.64 7.45
CA PRO A 9 -5.43 -1.90 7.41
C PRO A 9 -5.18 -0.40 7.20
N ARG A 10 -5.77 0.17 6.14
CA ARG A 10 -5.81 1.63 5.91
C ARG A 10 -6.69 2.37 6.92
N THR A 11 -6.40 3.66 7.14
CA THR A 11 -7.20 4.54 8.02
C THR A 11 -8.11 5.51 7.26
N THR A 12 -7.74 5.85 6.03
CA THR A 12 -8.47 6.72 5.11
C THR A 12 -8.96 5.97 3.87
N ARG A 13 -9.91 6.57 3.14
CA ARG A 13 -10.38 6.04 1.86
C ARG A 13 -9.43 6.48 0.73
N PRO A 14 -8.90 5.55 -0.08
CA PRO A 14 -7.84 5.85 -1.05
C PRO A 14 -8.43 6.35 -2.38
N TYR A 15 -8.99 7.56 -2.36
CA TYR A 15 -9.70 8.14 -3.52
C TYR A 15 -8.81 8.28 -4.74
N VAL A 16 -7.55 8.66 -4.57
CA VAL A 16 -6.61 8.86 -5.67
C VAL A 16 -6.22 7.52 -6.27
N ASN A 17 -5.94 6.50 -5.45
CA ASN A 17 -5.64 5.16 -5.94
C ASN A 17 -6.79 4.60 -6.78
N TYR A 18 -8.03 4.76 -6.29
CA TYR A 18 -9.21 4.34 -7.05
C TYR A 18 -9.38 5.14 -8.35
N ALA A 19 -9.14 6.45 -8.32
CA ALA A 19 -9.19 7.29 -9.52
C ALA A 19 -8.12 6.87 -10.54
N LEU A 20 -6.89 6.62 -10.11
CA LEU A 20 -5.81 6.13 -10.98
C LEU A 20 -6.20 4.80 -11.63
N ILE A 21 -6.73 3.85 -10.85
CA ILE A 21 -7.19 2.56 -11.39
C ILE A 21 -8.31 2.78 -12.42
N ALA A 22 -9.31 3.60 -12.11
CA ALA A 22 -10.41 3.89 -13.02
C ALA A 22 -9.92 4.53 -14.32
N VAL A 23 -9.02 5.53 -14.25
CA VAL A 23 -8.44 6.19 -15.42
C VAL A 23 -7.68 5.19 -16.29
N ASN A 24 -6.88 4.30 -15.71
CA ASN A 24 -6.17 3.27 -16.47
C ASN A 24 -7.13 2.34 -17.22
N PHE A 25 -8.24 1.91 -16.58
CA PHE A 25 -9.26 1.12 -17.27
C PHE A 25 -9.97 1.89 -18.38
N LEU A 26 -10.27 3.18 -18.18
CA LEU A 26 -10.91 4.00 -19.22
C LEU A 26 -9.99 4.18 -20.43
N VAL A 27 -8.70 4.44 -20.21
CA VAL A 27 -7.70 4.50 -21.29
C VAL A 27 -7.60 3.16 -21.99
N PHE A 28 -7.55 2.04 -21.26
CA PHE A 28 -7.49 0.71 -21.87
C PHE A 28 -8.72 0.33 -22.69
N ILE A 29 -9.92 0.72 -22.26
CA ILE A 29 -11.14 0.55 -23.05
C ILE A 29 -10.99 1.31 -24.38
N TRP A 30 -10.49 2.54 -24.34
CA TRP A 30 -10.20 3.32 -25.53
C TRP A 30 -9.13 2.65 -26.42
N GLU A 31 -8.04 2.13 -25.85
CA GLU A 31 -7.01 1.37 -26.58
C GLU A 31 -7.62 0.17 -27.33
N VAL A 32 -8.46 -0.62 -26.64
CA VAL A 32 -9.14 -1.79 -27.22
C VAL A 32 -10.08 -1.39 -28.36
N ILE A 33 -10.82 -0.28 -28.22
CA ILE A 33 -11.72 0.22 -29.27
C ILE A 33 -10.92 0.64 -30.51
N VAL A 34 -9.89 1.46 -30.33
CA VAL A 34 -9.09 2.01 -31.45
C VAL A 34 -8.33 0.91 -32.17
N THR A 35 -7.78 -0.05 -31.44
CA THR A 35 -6.94 -1.13 -32.00
C THR A 35 -7.72 -2.37 -32.43
N ARG A 36 -9.05 -2.39 -32.24
CA ARG A 36 -9.91 -3.55 -32.44
C ARG A 36 -9.41 -4.77 -31.66
N LEU A 37 -9.26 -4.60 -30.34
CA LEU A 37 -8.70 -5.58 -29.43
C LEU A 37 -7.27 -6.00 -29.82
N PHE A 38 -6.43 -5.01 -30.17
CA PHE A 38 -5.04 -5.20 -30.62
C PHE A 38 -4.87 -6.06 -31.89
N MET A 39 -5.95 -6.28 -32.66
CA MET A 39 -5.90 -7.03 -33.92
C MET A 39 -5.47 -6.17 -35.10
N ASP A 40 -5.69 -4.84 -35.02
CA ASP A 40 -5.16 -3.90 -36.01
C ASP A 40 -3.75 -3.45 -35.62
N GLN A 41 -2.76 -4.09 -36.24
CA GLN A 41 -1.35 -3.83 -35.96
C GLN A 41 -0.94 -2.39 -36.31
N ARG A 42 -1.50 -1.81 -37.39
CA ARG A 42 -1.16 -0.45 -37.79
C ARG A 42 -1.71 0.55 -36.78
N ALA A 43 -2.98 0.39 -36.38
CA ALA A 43 -3.59 1.22 -35.35
C ALA A 43 -2.83 1.11 -34.01
N THR A 44 -2.43 -0.11 -33.62
CA THR A 44 -1.67 -0.35 -32.39
C THR A 44 -0.30 0.35 -32.41
N ILE A 45 0.45 0.21 -33.50
CA ILE A 45 1.76 0.86 -33.64
C ILE A 45 1.61 2.38 -33.62
N THR A 46 0.66 2.94 -34.38
CA THR A 46 0.41 4.39 -34.38
C THR A 46 0.01 4.89 -32.99
N LEU A 47 -0.84 4.16 -32.28
CA LEU A 47 -1.28 4.52 -30.94
C LEU A 47 -0.12 4.58 -29.95
N PHE A 48 0.75 3.57 -29.92
CA PHE A 48 1.90 3.53 -29.01
C PHE A 48 3.04 4.46 -29.43
N LEU A 49 3.26 4.68 -30.73
CA LEU A 49 4.19 5.71 -31.17
C LEU A 49 3.70 7.10 -30.78
N ASN A 50 2.39 7.35 -30.77
CA ASN A 50 1.82 8.63 -30.35
C ASN A 50 1.90 8.80 -28.83
N HIS A 51 1.32 7.87 -28.06
CA HIS A 51 1.08 8.06 -26.62
C HIS A 51 2.07 7.35 -25.71
N GLY A 52 2.91 6.47 -26.24
CA GLY A 52 4.01 5.84 -25.50
C GLY A 52 5.25 6.74 -25.44
N PHE A 53 6.11 6.46 -24.47
CA PHE A 53 7.37 7.17 -24.31
C PHE A 53 8.41 6.56 -25.26
N VAL A 54 8.82 7.31 -26.28
CA VAL A 54 9.83 6.88 -27.27
C VAL A 54 11.14 7.64 -27.01
N PRO A 55 12.23 6.97 -26.60
CA PRO A 55 13.48 7.63 -26.23
C PRO A 55 14.04 8.58 -27.30
N ALA A 56 14.08 8.17 -28.57
CA ALA A 56 14.57 9.00 -29.67
C ALA A 56 13.75 10.28 -29.84
N ARG A 57 12.41 10.17 -29.76
CA ARG A 57 11.52 11.33 -29.90
C ARG A 57 11.69 12.34 -28.78
N PHE A 58 12.02 11.87 -27.58
CA PHE A 58 12.28 12.74 -26.43
C PHE A 58 13.60 13.52 -26.56
N LEU A 59 14.61 12.95 -27.24
CA LEU A 59 15.92 13.60 -27.43
C LEU A 59 15.96 14.54 -28.63
N ASP A 60 15.33 14.16 -29.74
CA ASP A 60 15.48 14.88 -31.01
C ASP A 60 14.56 16.12 -31.12
N ASP A 61 13.74 16.40 -30.09
CA ASP A 61 12.75 17.51 -30.02
C ASP A 61 12.02 17.75 -31.37
N VAL A 62 11.71 16.64 -32.08
CA VAL A 62 11.05 16.74 -33.38
C VAL A 62 9.59 17.03 -33.08
N SER A 63 9.26 18.32 -33.07
CA SER A 63 7.89 18.83 -33.13
C SER A 63 7.25 18.42 -34.46
N ASN A 64 6.90 17.15 -34.56
CA ASN A 64 6.12 16.63 -35.67
C ASN A 64 4.65 16.75 -35.27
N ALA A 65 3.92 17.65 -35.92
CA ALA A 65 2.51 17.93 -35.63
C ALA A 65 1.58 16.70 -35.71
N GLN A 66 2.07 15.58 -36.26
CA GLN A 66 1.38 14.30 -36.31
C GLN A 66 1.34 13.56 -34.96
N TYR A 67 2.29 13.83 -34.06
CA TYR A 67 2.43 13.15 -32.77
C TYR A 67 2.20 14.12 -31.61
N ILE A 68 1.76 13.62 -30.46
CA ILE A 68 1.71 14.46 -29.25
C ILE A 68 3.13 14.86 -28.83
N ASP A 69 3.22 15.98 -28.12
CA ASP A 69 4.46 16.47 -27.53
C ASP A 69 5.21 15.39 -26.74
N ALA A 70 6.53 15.33 -26.91
CA ALA A 70 7.36 14.29 -26.30
C ALA A 70 7.36 14.36 -24.76
N GLY A 71 7.27 15.56 -24.17
CA GLY A 71 7.13 15.73 -22.73
C GLY A 71 5.79 15.21 -22.22
N ILE A 72 4.70 15.51 -22.94
CA ILE A 72 3.36 14.98 -22.63
C ILE A 72 3.31 13.45 -22.80
N SER A 73 4.09 12.89 -23.73
CA SER A 73 4.14 11.43 -23.95
C SER A 73 4.62 10.65 -22.71
N ILE A 74 5.46 11.26 -21.87
CA ILE A 74 5.84 10.65 -20.58
C ILE A 74 4.58 10.44 -19.73
N LEU A 75 3.74 11.46 -19.61
CA LEU A 75 2.52 11.38 -18.82
C LEU A 75 1.53 10.40 -19.43
N THR A 76 1.28 10.45 -20.73
CA THR A 76 0.30 9.54 -21.36
C THR A 76 0.78 8.10 -21.32
N SER A 77 2.08 7.84 -21.48
CA SER A 77 2.63 6.48 -21.45
C SER A 77 2.37 5.74 -20.14
N MET A 78 2.23 6.47 -19.03
CA MET A 78 1.91 5.92 -17.72
C MET A 78 0.51 5.31 -17.64
N PHE A 79 -0.38 5.58 -18.60
CA PHE A 79 -1.75 5.07 -18.60
C PHE A 79 -2.05 4.07 -19.73
N MET A 80 -1.11 3.88 -20.67
CA MET A 80 -1.25 2.99 -21.82
C MET A 80 -0.88 1.54 -21.47
N HIS A 81 -1.56 0.54 -22.04
CA HIS A 81 -1.30 -0.88 -21.79
C HIS A 81 -1.37 -1.74 -23.06
N GLY A 82 -0.29 -2.48 -23.31
CA GLY A 82 -0.17 -3.39 -24.47
C GLY A 82 -0.99 -4.68 -24.45
N SER A 83 -1.64 -5.05 -23.34
CA SER A 83 -2.45 -6.27 -23.26
C SER A 83 -3.35 -6.31 -22.02
N ILE A 84 -4.33 -7.23 -22.01
CA ILE A 84 -5.20 -7.49 -20.86
C ILE A 84 -4.37 -7.92 -19.64
N MET A 85 -3.40 -8.82 -19.80
CA MET A 85 -2.57 -9.27 -18.69
C MET A 85 -1.71 -8.14 -18.13
N HIS A 86 -1.25 -7.23 -18.99
CA HIS A 86 -0.46 -6.08 -18.58
C HIS A 86 -1.27 -5.12 -17.69
N ILE A 87 -2.49 -4.73 -18.07
CA ILE A 87 -3.33 -3.88 -17.23
C ILE A 87 -3.76 -4.58 -15.94
N LEU A 88 -4.17 -5.84 -15.99
CA LEU A 88 -4.60 -6.57 -14.80
C LEU A 88 -3.46 -6.74 -13.80
N GLY A 89 -2.25 -7.02 -14.26
CA GLY A 89 -1.06 -7.09 -13.42
C GLY A 89 -0.75 -5.73 -12.75
N ASN A 90 -0.76 -4.64 -13.52
CA ASN A 90 -0.52 -3.30 -12.98
C ASN A 90 -1.58 -2.92 -11.94
N MET A 91 -2.85 -3.09 -12.25
CA MET A 91 -3.94 -2.71 -11.37
C MET A 91 -3.99 -3.59 -10.11
N LEU A 92 -3.59 -4.87 -10.19
CA LEU A 92 -3.45 -5.72 -9.01
C LEU A 92 -2.39 -5.16 -8.04
N PHE A 93 -1.20 -4.84 -8.51
CA PHE A 93 -0.15 -4.28 -7.65
C PHE A 93 -0.54 -2.89 -7.10
N LEU A 94 -1.16 -2.04 -7.93
CA LEU A 94 -1.65 -0.74 -7.49
C LEU A 94 -2.78 -0.86 -6.46
N TRP A 95 -3.66 -1.85 -6.61
CA TRP A 95 -4.73 -2.14 -5.66
C TRP A 95 -4.20 -2.62 -4.31
N ILE A 96 -3.21 -3.52 -4.32
CA ILE A 96 -2.64 -4.10 -3.09
C ILE A 96 -1.75 -3.11 -2.34
N PHE A 97 -0.93 -2.32 -3.04
CA PHE A 97 0.09 -1.51 -2.37
C PHE A 97 -0.21 -0.01 -2.37
N GLY A 98 -1.02 0.47 -3.32
CA GLY A 98 -1.25 1.90 -3.53
C GLY A 98 -2.07 2.56 -2.44
N ASP A 99 -3.06 1.87 -1.89
CA ASP A 99 -3.96 2.44 -0.89
C ASP A 99 -3.26 2.75 0.44
N ASN A 100 -2.37 1.88 0.92
CA ASN A 100 -1.60 2.13 2.14
C ASN A 100 -0.57 3.25 1.95
N VAL A 101 0.01 3.40 0.76
CA VAL A 101 0.94 4.50 0.49
C VAL A 101 0.18 5.82 0.43
N GLU A 102 -0.99 5.85 -0.21
CA GLU A 102 -1.89 7.00 -0.19
C GLU A 102 -2.30 7.37 1.24
N ASP A 103 -2.64 6.39 2.07
CA ASP A 103 -3.02 6.60 3.48
C ASP A 103 -1.92 7.30 4.29
N ARG A 104 -0.64 7.04 3.98
CA ARG A 104 0.50 7.65 4.68
C ARG A 104 0.90 9.01 4.12
N PHE A 105 0.83 9.17 2.80
CA PHE A 105 1.26 10.40 2.15
C PHE A 105 0.14 11.46 2.16
N GLY A 106 -1.11 11.02 2.19
CA GLY A 106 -2.28 11.83 1.88
C GLY A 106 -2.47 11.98 0.37
N HIS A 107 -3.72 12.22 -0.04
CA HIS A 107 -4.19 12.22 -1.43
C HIS A 107 -3.30 13.01 -2.40
N ALA A 108 -3.10 14.31 -2.14
CA ALA A 108 -2.39 15.20 -3.06
C ALA A 108 -0.90 14.85 -3.20
N LYS A 109 -0.23 14.51 -2.09
CA LYS A 109 1.19 14.14 -2.12
C LYS A 109 1.38 12.78 -2.79
N TYR A 110 0.47 11.84 -2.55
CA TYR A 110 0.48 10.55 -3.22
C TYR A 110 0.38 10.70 -4.75
N LEU A 111 -0.56 11.52 -5.24
CA LEU A 111 -0.67 11.80 -6.67
C LEU A 111 0.61 12.41 -7.24
N ALA A 112 1.17 13.43 -6.58
CA ALA A 112 2.41 14.06 -7.02
C ALA A 112 3.59 13.08 -7.03
N CYS A 113 3.71 12.22 -6.01
CA CYS A 113 4.74 11.19 -5.94
C CYS A 113 4.55 10.14 -7.03
N TYR A 114 3.32 9.69 -7.28
CA TYR A 114 3.01 8.72 -8.34
C TYR A 114 3.44 9.24 -9.72
N LEU A 115 3.07 10.47 -10.05
CA LEU A 115 3.47 11.13 -11.30
C LEU A 115 5.00 11.29 -11.39
N PHE A 116 5.64 11.71 -10.29
CA PHE A 116 7.09 11.84 -10.23
C PHE A 116 7.82 10.50 -10.38
N TRP A 117 7.33 9.42 -9.78
CA TRP A 117 7.93 8.08 -9.92
C TRP A 117 7.79 7.54 -11.33
N GLY A 118 6.68 7.83 -12.02
CA GLY A 118 6.53 7.53 -13.44
C GLY A 118 7.52 8.30 -14.31
N PHE A 119 7.71 9.59 -14.03
CA PHE A 119 8.75 10.39 -14.68
C PHE A 119 10.17 9.83 -14.42
N ALA A 120 10.51 9.52 -13.17
CA ALA A 120 11.81 8.94 -12.82
C ALA A 120 12.04 7.58 -13.50
N ALA A 121 11.00 6.76 -13.63
CA ALA A 121 11.04 5.52 -14.39
C ALA A 121 11.32 5.76 -15.88
N ALA A 122 10.66 6.73 -16.51
CA ALA A 122 10.90 7.10 -17.91
C ALA A 122 12.35 7.58 -18.11
N MET A 123 12.88 8.40 -17.19
CA MET A 123 14.27 8.87 -17.26
C MET A 123 15.29 7.74 -17.08
N ALA A 124 15.04 6.79 -16.18
CA ALA A 124 15.90 5.61 -16.03
C ALA A 124 15.90 4.74 -17.29
N HIS A 125 14.73 4.57 -17.93
CA HIS A 125 14.62 3.86 -19.19
C HIS A 125 15.35 4.59 -20.33
N LEU A 126 15.21 5.92 -20.41
CA LEU A 126 15.93 6.76 -21.36
C LEU A 126 17.44 6.63 -21.22
N ALA A 127 17.96 6.75 -20.00
CA ALA A 127 19.40 6.64 -19.74
C ALA A 127 19.96 5.29 -20.20
N TRP A 128 19.21 4.21 -19.99
CA TRP A 128 19.55 2.88 -20.50
C TRP A 128 19.50 2.81 -22.03
N ALA A 129 18.43 3.33 -22.63
CA ALA A 129 18.26 3.30 -24.09
C ALA A 129 19.40 4.07 -24.79
N ILE A 130 19.84 5.21 -24.23
CA ILE A 130 21.01 5.96 -24.70
C ILE A 130 22.29 5.12 -24.58
N GLY A 131 22.48 4.44 -23.44
CA GLY A 131 23.67 3.64 -23.18
C GLY A 131 23.81 2.42 -24.09
N VAL A 132 22.69 1.78 -24.46
CA VAL A 132 22.67 0.61 -25.37
C VAL A 132 22.60 1.02 -26.84
N GLY A 133 21.88 2.09 -27.15
CA GLY A 133 21.64 2.57 -28.51
C GLY A 133 20.79 1.62 -29.36
N GLY A 134 20.83 1.83 -30.68
CA GLY A 134 20.16 0.98 -31.67
C GLY A 134 18.62 1.04 -31.60
N GLU A 135 17.97 -0.09 -31.88
CA GLU A 135 16.50 -0.18 -31.98
C GLU A 135 15.79 0.17 -30.67
N GLN A 136 16.44 0.03 -29.51
CA GLN A 136 15.85 0.37 -28.21
C GLN A 136 15.45 1.84 -28.10
N MET A 137 16.10 2.72 -28.87
CA MET A 137 15.75 4.13 -28.94
C MET A 137 14.41 4.40 -29.63
N LEU A 138 13.91 3.44 -30.42
CA LEU A 138 12.70 3.57 -31.24
C LEU A 138 11.49 2.82 -30.66
N ILE A 139 11.70 1.95 -29.66
CA ILE A 139 10.63 1.14 -29.07
C ILE A 139 9.87 1.98 -28.03
N PRO A 140 8.53 2.16 -28.19
CA PRO A 140 7.74 2.88 -27.21
C PRO A 140 7.62 2.10 -25.89
N ALA A 141 7.94 2.75 -24.78
CA ALA A 141 7.59 2.26 -23.45
C ALA A 141 6.17 2.70 -23.08
N VAL A 142 5.36 1.75 -22.61
CA VAL A 142 3.99 1.98 -22.14
C VAL A 142 3.74 1.22 -20.84
N GLY A 143 2.93 1.78 -19.95
CA GLY A 143 2.47 1.11 -18.74
C GLY A 143 2.61 1.94 -17.47
N ALA A 144 1.62 1.81 -16.59
CA ALA A 144 1.64 2.35 -15.23
C ALA A 144 2.75 1.75 -14.33
N SER A 145 3.34 0.64 -14.77
CA SER A 145 4.27 -0.19 -13.99
C SER A 145 5.50 0.57 -13.47
N GLY A 146 6.01 1.58 -14.18
CA GLY A 146 7.10 2.44 -13.68
C GLY A 146 6.71 3.24 -12.43
N ALA A 147 5.56 3.91 -12.44
CA ALA A 147 5.04 4.65 -11.29
C ALA A 147 4.63 3.72 -10.15
N ILE A 148 4.00 2.58 -10.47
CA ILE A 148 3.66 1.53 -9.50
C ILE A 148 4.94 1.01 -8.83
N SER A 149 6.04 0.84 -9.56
CA SER A 149 7.32 0.43 -8.97
C SER A 149 7.78 1.41 -7.89
N GLY A 150 7.54 2.72 -8.06
CA GLY A 150 7.76 3.72 -7.00
C GLY A 150 6.87 3.53 -5.78
N VAL A 151 5.59 3.18 -5.99
CA VAL A 151 4.68 2.78 -4.89
C VAL A 151 5.27 1.58 -4.14
N LEU A 152 5.76 0.56 -4.85
CA LEU A 152 6.37 -0.63 -4.25
C LEU A 152 7.63 -0.29 -3.44
N GLY A 153 8.52 0.53 -3.99
CA GLY A 153 9.72 0.99 -3.28
C GLY A 153 9.37 1.73 -1.98
N ALA A 154 8.43 2.67 -2.05
CA ALA A 154 7.97 3.38 -0.85
C ALA A 154 7.32 2.43 0.17
N TYR A 155 6.44 1.53 -0.28
CA TYR A 155 5.76 0.54 0.55
C TYR A 155 6.76 -0.35 1.30
N MET A 156 7.80 -0.85 0.62
CA MET A 156 8.82 -1.72 1.21
C MET A 156 9.49 -1.09 2.44
N ILE A 157 9.73 0.22 2.40
CA ILE A 157 10.41 0.95 3.48
C ILE A 157 9.46 1.34 4.61
N ILE A 158 8.23 1.72 4.28
CA ILE A 158 7.23 2.22 5.23
C ILE A 158 6.55 1.07 5.99
N PHE A 159 6.34 -0.06 5.31
CA PHE A 159 5.62 -1.22 5.83
C PHE A 159 6.43 -2.51 5.74
N PRO A 160 7.69 -2.57 6.22
CA PRO A 160 8.57 -3.72 6.00
C PRO A 160 8.06 -5.01 6.63
N HIS A 161 7.24 -4.90 7.69
CA HIS A 161 6.66 -6.03 8.42
C HIS A 161 5.21 -6.34 8.03
N ALA A 162 4.60 -5.57 7.12
CA ALA A 162 3.28 -5.92 6.61
C ALA A 162 3.35 -7.28 5.90
N ARG A 163 2.30 -8.09 6.01
CA ARG A 163 2.26 -9.42 5.41
C ARG A 163 1.47 -9.37 4.11
N VAL A 164 2.11 -9.80 3.03
CA VAL A 164 1.49 -9.99 1.72
C VAL A 164 1.03 -11.43 1.63
N VAL A 165 -0.28 -11.64 1.57
CA VAL A 165 -0.84 -12.97 1.34
C VAL A 165 -0.59 -13.31 -0.11
N THR A 166 0.19 -14.36 -0.31
CA THR A 166 0.76 -14.72 -1.60
C THR A 166 0.42 -16.15 -1.94
N LEU A 167 -0.14 -16.35 -3.12
CA LEU A 167 -0.33 -17.67 -3.73
C LEU A 167 1.02 -18.17 -4.26
N VAL A 168 1.43 -19.34 -3.78
CA VAL A 168 2.69 -19.98 -4.15
C VAL A 168 2.38 -21.30 -4.85
N PHE A 169 3.01 -21.47 -6.01
CA PHE A 169 2.91 -22.66 -6.85
C PHE A 169 4.18 -23.49 -6.68
N PHE A 170 4.34 -24.12 -5.52
CA PHE A 170 5.49 -24.99 -5.26
C PHE A 170 5.00 -26.33 -4.71
N PHE A 171 5.02 -27.37 -5.56
CA PHE A 171 4.53 -28.74 -5.31
C PHE A 171 3.01 -28.87 -5.04
N LEU A 172 2.41 -27.94 -4.30
CA LEU A 172 0.97 -27.75 -4.08
C LEU A 172 0.61 -26.27 -4.27
N ILE A 173 -0.65 -26.00 -4.63
CA ILE A 173 -1.20 -24.64 -4.67
C ILE A 173 -1.59 -24.26 -3.24
N THR A 174 -0.84 -23.35 -2.62
CA THR A 174 -1.11 -22.89 -1.24
C THR A 174 -0.92 -21.38 -1.10
N THR A 175 -1.50 -20.82 -0.05
CA THR A 175 -1.30 -19.42 0.34
C THR A 175 -0.32 -19.33 1.49
N THR A 176 0.63 -18.41 1.39
CA THR A 176 1.58 -18.10 2.48
C THR A 176 1.61 -16.60 2.74
N ARG A 177 2.05 -16.22 3.94
CA ARG A 177 2.17 -14.83 4.38
C ARG A 177 3.62 -14.43 4.36
N ILE A 178 3.96 -13.48 3.50
CA ILE A 178 5.34 -13.08 3.28
C ILE A 178 5.51 -11.64 3.76
N PRO A 179 6.53 -11.34 4.59
CA PRO A 179 6.85 -9.96 4.91
C PRO A 179 7.05 -9.14 3.63
N ALA A 180 6.42 -7.98 3.54
CA ALA A 180 6.43 -7.13 2.36
C ALA A 180 7.86 -6.75 1.96
N PHE A 181 8.74 -6.56 2.94
CA PHE A 181 10.17 -6.40 2.67
C PHE A 181 10.74 -7.54 1.83
N ALA A 182 10.54 -8.80 2.25
CA ALA A 182 11.07 -9.96 1.54
C ALA A 182 10.43 -10.13 0.15
N TYR A 183 9.11 -9.96 0.07
CA TYR A 183 8.38 -10.06 -1.20
C TYR A 183 8.86 -9.04 -2.24
N LEU A 184 8.93 -7.75 -1.83
CA LEU A 184 9.30 -6.66 -2.73
C LEU A 184 10.81 -6.62 -3.01
N PHE A 185 11.64 -7.06 -2.06
CA PHE A 185 13.07 -7.25 -2.30
C PHE A 185 13.32 -8.32 -3.35
N LEU A 186 12.69 -9.50 -3.25
CA LEU A 186 12.82 -10.56 -4.25
C LEU A 186 12.29 -10.12 -5.61
N TRP A 187 11.17 -9.38 -5.64
CA TRP A 187 10.65 -8.77 -6.86
C TRP A 187 11.67 -7.82 -7.50
N PHE A 188 12.34 -6.97 -6.70
CA PHE A 188 13.35 -6.04 -7.22
C PHE A 188 14.60 -6.77 -7.73
N ILE A 189 15.06 -7.81 -7.03
CA ILE A 189 16.17 -8.66 -7.50
C ILE A 189 15.82 -9.32 -8.83
N TYR A 190 14.57 -9.80 -8.99
CA TYR A 190 14.11 -10.33 -10.27
C TYR A 190 14.21 -9.27 -11.39
N GLN A 191 13.84 -8.00 -11.14
CA GLN A 191 14.00 -6.95 -12.16
C GLN A 191 15.45 -6.73 -12.58
N LEU A 192 16.39 -6.77 -11.63
CA LEU A 192 17.81 -6.63 -11.92
C LEU A 192 18.34 -7.79 -12.78
N ILE A 193 17.98 -9.02 -12.42
CA ILE A 193 18.36 -10.22 -13.19
C ILE A 193 17.74 -10.15 -14.58
N ALA A 194 16.45 -9.84 -14.69
CA ALA A 194 15.75 -9.78 -15.95
C ALA A 194 16.31 -8.69 -16.88
N ALA A 195 16.69 -7.53 -16.34
CA ALA A 195 17.41 -6.48 -17.05
C ALA A 195 18.78 -6.94 -17.56
N ALA A 196 19.56 -7.64 -16.72
CA ALA A 196 20.92 -8.06 -17.04
C ALA A 196 20.98 -9.17 -18.10
N PHE A 197 20.03 -10.12 -18.05
CA PHE A 197 19.99 -11.26 -18.97
C PHE A 197 19.05 -11.07 -20.15
N GLY A 198 18.48 -9.87 -20.31
CA GLY A 198 17.58 -9.55 -21.42
C GLY A 198 16.37 -10.48 -21.47
N ALA A 199 15.73 -10.73 -20.32
CA ALA A 199 14.55 -11.57 -20.27
C ALA A 199 13.51 -11.05 -21.28
N GLY A 200 13.28 -11.81 -22.35
CA GLY A 200 12.38 -11.41 -23.43
C GLY A 200 10.95 -11.11 -22.95
N GLY A 201 10.18 -10.42 -23.78
CA GLY A 201 8.74 -10.18 -23.51
C GLY A 201 8.29 -8.72 -23.52
N GLY A 202 9.13 -7.77 -23.96
CA GLY A 202 8.72 -6.37 -24.12
C GLY A 202 8.51 -5.60 -22.82
N VAL A 203 9.22 -5.99 -21.75
CA VAL A 203 9.15 -5.34 -20.43
C VAL A 203 10.29 -4.34 -20.26
N ALA A 204 9.95 -3.10 -19.90
CA ALA A 204 10.93 -2.05 -19.62
C ALA A 204 11.52 -2.16 -18.20
N TYR A 205 12.32 -3.19 -17.93
CA TYR A 205 12.86 -3.48 -16.59
C TYR A 205 13.61 -2.31 -15.94
N LEU A 206 14.33 -1.51 -16.72
CA LEU A 206 15.05 -0.33 -16.20
C LEU A 206 14.09 0.79 -15.75
N ALA A 207 12.91 0.87 -16.36
CA ALA A 207 11.86 1.77 -15.87
C ALA A 207 11.38 1.33 -14.48
N HIS A 208 11.17 0.03 -14.28
CA HIS A 208 10.79 -0.52 -12.97
C HIS A 208 11.84 -0.26 -11.91
N ILE A 209 13.11 -0.50 -12.25
CA ILE A 209 14.24 -0.26 -11.34
C ILE A 209 14.31 1.23 -10.95
N GLY A 210 14.23 2.14 -11.93
CA GLY A 210 14.26 3.58 -11.69
C GLY A 210 13.11 4.07 -10.82
N GLY A 211 11.88 3.65 -11.13
CA GLY A 211 10.70 3.94 -10.32
C GLY A 211 10.85 3.42 -8.89
N PHE A 212 11.26 2.16 -8.73
CA PHE A 212 11.45 1.53 -7.42
C PHE A 212 12.47 2.28 -6.57
N VAL A 213 13.64 2.61 -7.13
CA VAL A 213 14.67 3.37 -6.41
C VAL A 213 14.18 4.75 -5.99
N ALA A 214 13.45 5.46 -6.85
CA ALA A 214 12.83 6.74 -6.49
C ALA A 214 11.81 6.57 -5.33
N GLY A 215 11.05 5.48 -5.36
CA GLY A 215 10.16 5.07 -4.27
C GLY A 215 10.89 4.83 -2.95
N LEU A 216 12.01 4.10 -2.97
CA LEU A 216 12.85 3.84 -1.78
C LEU A 216 13.31 5.16 -1.14
N VAL A 217 13.84 6.07 -1.95
CA VAL A 217 14.32 7.38 -1.48
C VAL A 217 13.20 8.14 -0.77
N PHE A 218 12.00 8.16 -1.36
CA PHE A 218 10.84 8.84 -0.78
C PHE A 218 10.33 8.14 0.48
N GLY A 219 10.37 6.80 0.53
CA GLY A 219 10.05 6.02 1.73
C GLY A 219 10.99 6.31 2.89
N PHE A 220 12.30 6.41 2.63
CA PHE A 220 13.30 6.79 3.65
C PHE A 220 13.11 8.24 4.11
N ALA A 221 12.90 9.17 3.17
CA ALA A 221 12.63 10.57 3.48
C ALA A 221 11.37 10.71 4.36
N TYR A 222 10.30 9.98 4.06
CA TYR A 222 9.08 9.94 4.86
C TYR A 222 9.37 9.50 6.30
N ARG A 223 10.06 8.37 6.49
CA ARG A 223 10.39 7.86 7.84
C ARG A 223 11.25 8.83 8.63
N PHE A 224 12.20 9.48 7.96
CA PHE A 224 13.07 10.47 8.58
C PHE A 224 12.28 11.70 9.07
N VAL A 225 11.40 12.24 8.23
CA VAL A 225 10.56 13.40 8.58
C VAL A 225 9.65 13.08 9.76
N ILE A 226 8.95 11.94 9.73
CA ILE A 226 8.06 11.52 10.82
C ILE A 226 8.85 11.32 12.13
N ALA A 227 10.01 10.66 12.08
CA ALA A 227 10.85 10.47 13.27
C ALA A 227 11.28 11.80 13.90
N ARG A 228 11.62 12.80 13.08
CA ARG A 228 11.97 14.15 13.54
C ARG A 228 10.79 14.87 14.19
N ILE A 229 9.61 14.83 13.57
CA ILE A 229 8.39 15.42 14.13
C ILE A 229 8.07 14.79 15.49
N GLY A 230 8.09 13.46 15.57
CA GLY A 230 7.86 12.73 16.83
C GLY A 230 8.89 13.05 17.92
N ALA A 231 10.16 13.22 17.56
CA ALA A 231 11.20 13.67 18.49
C ALA A 231 10.96 15.10 19.00
N SER A 232 10.57 16.03 18.12
CA SER A 232 10.24 17.41 18.49
C SER A 232 9.02 17.50 19.40
N ILE A 233 8.00 16.66 19.18
CA ILE A 233 6.82 16.58 20.06
C ILE A 233 7.21 16.03 21.43
N ARG A 234 7.95 14.91 21.49
CA ARG A 234 8.44 14.33 22.76
C ARG A 234 9.28 15.32 23.57
N ALA A 235 10.13 16.11 22.92
CA ALA A 235 10.94 17.13 23.58
C ALA A 235 10.12 18.28 24.18
N ARG A 236 8.87 18.50 23.72
CA ARG A 236 7.96 19.54 24.21
C ARG A 236 6.95 19.00 25.23
N MET A 237 6.84 17.69 25.41
CA MET A 237 5.97 17.09 26.41
C MET A 237 6.61 17.18 27.80
N PRO A 238 5.88 17.61 28.84
CA PRO A 238 6.39 17.57 30.21
C PRO A 238 6.79 16.14 30.58
N SER A 239 7.97 15.96 31.17
CA SER A 239 8.39 14.67 31.73
C SER A 239 7.50 14.33 32.92
N ILE A 240 6.42 13.57 32.70
CA ILE A 240 5.65 12.98 33.79
C ILE A 240 6.50 11.83 34.31
N GLY A 241 7.23 12.10 35.40
CA GLY A 241 8.06 11.12 36.06
C GLY A 241 7.19 10.05 36.71
N HIS A 242 7.05 8.90 36.05
CA HIS A 242 6.87 7.59 36.67
C HIS A 242 7.35 6.51 35.69
N GLN A 243 8.61 6.13 35.88
CA GLN A 243 9.35 5.17 35.08
C GLN A 243 9.44 3.84 35.83
N GLY A 244 9.03 2.77 35.17
CA GLY A 244 9.31 1.41 35.61
C GLY A 244 8.15 0.47 35.27
N GLU A 245 8.28 -0.23 34.14
CA GLU A 245 7.44 -1.33 33.63
C GLU A 245 6.38 -0.99 32.57
N TYR A 246 5.72 0.17 32.60
CA TYR A 246 4.76 0.55 31.54
C TYR A 246 5.43 1.03 30.22
N GLU A 247 6.70 1.42 30.24
CA GLU A 247 7.34 2.09 29.09
C GLU A 247 7.75 1.19 27.93
N ARG A 248 7.87 -0.14 28.11
CA ARG A 248 8.26 -1.02 26.98
C ARG A 248 7.20 -1.09 25.88
N TYR A 249 5.92 -0.82 26.19
CA TYR A 249 4.83 -0.85 25.20
C TYR A 249 4.56 0.51 24.53
N HIS A 250 5.04 1.63 25.08
CA HIS A 250 4.63 2.98 24.66
C HIS A 250 5.64 3.73 23.74
N ALA A 251 6.75 3.10 23.33
CA ALA A 251 7.76 3.77 22.50
C ALA A 251 7.41 3.91 21.00
N ARG A 252 6.34 3.25 20.53
CA ARG A 252 5.86 3.31 19.13
C ARG A 252 4.59 4.18 19.05
N GLU A 253 4.47 5.02 18.02
CA GLU A 253 3.23 5.76 17.73
C GLU A 253 2.10 4.75 17.53
N GLN A 254 1.21 4.64 18.52
CA GLN A 254 0.09 3.71 18.50
C GLN A 254 -1.06 4.30 17.70
N ILE A 255 -1.52 3.58 16.69
CA ILE A 255 -2.74 3.92 15.95
C ILE A 255 -3.93 3.56 16.83
N LEU A 256 -4.71 4.55 17.26
CA LEU A 256 -5.95 4.33 18.01
C LEU A 256 -7.00 3.72 17.07
N ARG A 257 -7.46 2.51 17.36
CA ARG A 257 -8.58 1.87 16.67
C ARG A 257 -9.84 2.03 17.51
N PRO A 258 -10.92 2.61 16.96
CA PRO A 258 -12.20 2.64 17.66
C PRO A 258 -12.67 1.20 17.85
N LEU A 259 -12.95 0.85 19.09
CA LEU A 259 -13.38 -0.50 19.44
C LEU A 259 -14.85 -0.69 19.04
N ARG A 260 -15.13 -1.72 18.24
CA ARG A 260 -16.52 -2.18 18.04
C ARG A 260 -16.89 -3.07 19.21
N ILE A 261 -17.85 -2.61 20.00
CA ILE A 261 -18.37 -3.36 21.15
C ILE A 261 -19.83 -3.68 20.86
N GLU A 262 -20.16 -4.98 20.89
CA GLU A 262 -21.51 -5.49 20.82
C GLU A 262 -21.90 -6.05 22.18
N GLY A 263 -23.17 -5.88 22.57
CA GLY A 263 -23.65 -6.25 23.89
C GLY A 263 -24.93 -7.07 23.84
N ILE A 264 -24.95 -8.17 24.59
CA ILE A 264 -26.14 -8.99 24.85
C ILE A 264 -26.56 -8.75 26.29
N VAL A 265 -27.78 -8.26 26.49
CA VAL A 265 -28.35 -8.05 27.83
C VAL A 265 -29.40 -9.12 28.09
N THR A 266 -29.27 -9.82 29.22
CA THR A 266 -30.26 -10.81 29.69
C THR A 266 -30.81 -10.41 31.06
N ASN A 267 -31.69 -11.25 31.62
CA ASN A 267 -32.20 -11.05 32.97
C ASN A 267 -31.17 -11.35 34.07
N ARG A 268 -30.08 -12.09 33.76
CA ARG A 268 -29.09 -12.52 34.76
C ARG A 268 -27.70 -11.94 34.55
N TYR A 269 -27.33 -11.67 33.30
CA TYR A 269 -26.00 -11.20 32.95
C TYR A 269 -26.04 -10.23 31.76
N VAL A 270 -24.97 -9.45 31.64
CA VAL A 270 -24.62 -8.66 30.46
C VAL A 270 -23.36 -9.26 29.87
N GLU A 271 -23.35 -9.50 28.57
CA GLU A 271 -22.18 -10.01 27.86
C GLU A 271 -21.75 -9.01 26.80
N LEU A 272 -20.49 -8.62 26.81
CA LEU A 272 -19.87 -7.73 25.84
C LEU A 272 -18.89 -8.51 24.96
N LEU A 273 -18.94 -8.24 23.67
CA LEU A 273 -18.04 -8.77 22.66
C LEU A 273 -17.31 -7.59 22.02
N ALA A 274 -15.99 -7.63 22.01
CA ALA A 274 -15.15 -6.58 21.44
C ALA A 274 -14.15 -7.17 20.46
N GLU A 275 -14.16 -6.68 19.21
CA GLU A 275 -13.27 -7.15 18.15
C GLU A 275 -11.91 -6.42 18.24
N MET A 276 -10.86 -7.17 18.60
CA MET A 276 -9.51 -6.68 18.83
C MET A 276 -8.44 -7.66 18.29
N PRO A 277 -8.31 -7.82 16.96
CA PRO A 277 -7.38 -8.78 16.39
C PRO A 277 -5.92 -8.45 16.71
N GLY A 278 -5.19 -9.47 17.16
CA GLY A 278 -3.74 -9.41 17.41
C GLY A 278 -3.36 -8.65 18.68
N VAL A 279 -4.24 -8.57 19.67
CA VAL A 279 -3.97 -8.06 21.03
C VAL A 279 -3.17 -9.05 21.86
N ASP A 280 -2.18 -8.53 22.60
CA ASP A 280 -1.54 -9.25 23.71
C ASP A 280 -2.50 -9.23 24.91
N GLU A 281 -2.97 -10.41 25.32
CA GLU A 281 -3.92 -10.60 26.41
C GLU A 281 -3.49 -9.92 27.72
N ARG A 282 -2.19 -9.80 27.97
CA ARG A 282 -1.65 -9.17 29.19
C ARG A 282 -1.87 -7.66 29.23
N THR A 283 -2.16 -7.06 28.09
CA THR A 283 -2.39 -5.61 27.95
C THR A 283 -3.86 -5.23 28.06
N ILE A 284 -4.77 -6.22 28.12
CA ILE A 284 -6.20 -5.98 28.20
C ILE A 284 -6.53 -5.44 29.59
N SER A 285 -7.04 -4.21 29.62
CA SER A 285 -7.54 -3.53 30.80
C SER A 285 -9.05 -3.32 30.66
N ILE A 286 -9.79 -3.74 31.68
CA ILE A 286 -11.24 -3.59 31.77
C ILE A 286 -11.54 -2.85 33.07
N SER A 287 -12.32 -1.78 32.99
CA SER A 287 -12.80 -1.05 34.16
C SER A 287 -14.28 -0.75 34.02
N VAL A 288 -14.97 -0.75 35.16
CA VAL A 288 -16.39 -0.39 35.24
C VAL A 288 -16.50 0.89 36.06
N MET A 289 -17.17 1.90 35.50
CA MET A 289 -17.47 3.17 36.17
C MET A 289 -18.98 3.28 36.39
N ASP A 290 -19.38 3.73 37.57
CA ASP A 290 -20.78 3.96 37.97
C ASP A 290 -21.71 2.75 37.68
N ASN A 291 -21.16 1.54 37.79
CA ASN A 291 -21.78 0.25 37.50
C ASN A 291 -22.45 0.14 36.12
N SER A 292 -22.24 1.09 35.21
CA SER A 292 -23.01 1.22 33.95
C SER A 292 -22.14 1.58 32.75
N ILE A 293 -20.88 1.96 32.96
CA ILE A 293 -19.94 2.27 31.88
C ILE A 293 -18.78 1.29 31.95
N VAL A 294 -18.61 0.47 30.92
CA VAL A 294 -17.46 -0.44 30.81
C VAL A 294 -16.44 0.16 29.85
N SER A 295 -15.24 0.43 30.34
CA SER A 295 -14.11 0.91 29.54
C SER A 295 -13.15 -0.25 29.26
N ILE A 296 -12.76 -0.41 28.00
CA ILE A 296 -11.85 -1.46 27.53
C ILE A 296 -10.69 -0.79 26.82
N ASP A 297 -9.48 -1.12 27.24
CA ASP A 297 -8.23 -0.68 26.63
C ASP A 297 -7.32 -1.89 26.38
N ALA A 298 -6.68 -1.97 25.22
CA ALA A 298 -5.73 -3.04 24.91
C ALA A 298 -4.70 -2.60 23.87
N ILE A 299 -3.56 -3.29 23.82
CA ILE A 299 -2.46 -3.03 22.88
C ILE A 299 -2.17 -4.30 22.06
N SER A 300 -1.91 -4.13 20.76
CA SER A 300 -1.50 -5.25 19.90
C SER A 300 -0.15 -5.85 20.29
N GLU A 301 0.08 -7.13 19.98
CA GLU A 301 1.35 -7.83 20.23
C GLU A 301 2.56 -7.13 19.59
N ASP A 302 2.34 -6.45 18.46
CA ASP A 302 3.38 -5.69 17.76
C ASP A 302 3.65 -4.29 18.37
N GLY A 303 2.83 -3.89 19.35
CA GLY A 303 2.90 -2.62 20.08
C GLY A 303 2.41 -1.40 19.29
N TYR A 304 1.83 -1.59 18.09
CA TYR A 304 1.48 -0.50 17.18
C TYR A 304 0.01 -0.08 17.20
N ARG A 305 -0.89 -0.92 17.68
CA ARG A 305 -2.34 -0.65 17.69
C ARG A 305 -2.79 -0.55 19.13
N ARG A 306 -3.52 0.52 19.44
CA ARG A 306 -4.23 0.65 20.70
C ARG A 306 -5.72 0.58 20.43
N TYR A 307 -6.36 -0.41 21.02
CA TYR A 307 -7.81 -0.51 21.05
C TYR A 307 -8.29 0.21 22.30
N SER A 308 -9.24 1.12 22.14
CA SER A 308 -9.86 1.82 23.26
C SER A 308 -11.32 2.07 22.94
N GLY A 309 -12.20 1.78 23.90
CA GLY A 309 -13.63 1.98 23.73
C GLY A 309 -14.38 1.94 25.05
N ARG A 310 -15.58 2.50 25.03
CA ARG A 310 -16.50 2.50 26.17
C ARG A 310 -17.85 1.96 25.72
N ALA A 311 -18.41 1.06 26.52
CA ALA A 311 -19.77 0.59 26.39
C ALA A 311 -20.62 1.19 27.50
N ILE A 312 -21.64 1.96 27.13
CA ILE A 312 -22.63 2.48 28.07
C ILE A 312 -23.77 1.46 28.15
N LEU A 313 -23.93 0.86 29.31
CA LEU A 313 -24.95 -0.14 29.61
C LEU A 313 -26.23 0.54 30.08
N ARG A 314 -27.37 -0.01 29.67
CA ARG A 314 -28.70 0.43 30.16
C ARG A 314 -29.07 -0.18 31.50
N THR A 315 -28.21 -1.00 32.08
CA THR A 315 -28.42 -1.69 33.35
C THR A 315 -27.13 -1.66 34.15
N SER A 316 -27.28 -1.70 35.47
CA SER A 316 -26.14 -1.81 36.37
C SER A 316 -25.58 -3.24 36.35
N VAL A 317 -24.26 -3.34 36.44
CA VAL A 317 -23.50 -4.58 36.52
C VAL A 317 -22.51 -4.53 37.67
N ASN A 318 -22.03 -5.69 38.10
CA ASN A 318 -20.92 -5.76 39.05
C ASN A 318 -19.65 -5.12 38.48
N GLU A 319 -18.83 -4.54 39.36
CA GLU A 319 -17.54 -3.95 38.98
C GLU A 319 -16.57 -4.99 38.42
N GLN A 320 -16.62 -6.21 38.95
CA GLN A 320 -15.79 -7.33 38.50
C GLN A 320 -16.58 -8.22 37.53
N PRO A 321 -16.01 -8.53 36.35
CA PRO A 321 -16.63 -9.46 35.42
C PRO A 321 -16.64 -10.90 36.00
N GLU A 322 -17.71 -11.64 35.71
CA GLU A 322 -17.84 -13.07 36.01
C GLU A 322 -16.83 -13.89 35.19
N SER A 323 -16.61 -13.50 33.94
CA SER A 323 -15.62 -14.14 33.07
C SER A 323 -15.07 -13.19 32.03
N VAL A 324 -13.78 -13.35 31.72
CA VAL A 324 -13.08 -12.68 30.62
C VAL A 324 -12.40 -13.75 29.77
N GLN A 325 -12.68 -13.77 28.47
CA GLN A 325 -12.08 -14.72 27.51
C GLN A 325 -11.66 -13.96 26.26
N TYR A 326 -10.44 -14.20 25.79
CA TYR A 326 -9.97 -13.69 24.51
C TYR A 326 -9.64 -14.85 23.59
N ILE A 327 -10.33 -14.95 22.46
CA ILE A 327 -10.18 -16.07 21.52
C ILE A 327 -10.20 -15.52 20.10
N ASN A 328 -9.15 -15.82 19.32
CA ASN A 328 -9.06 -15.48 17.89
C ASN A 328 -9.37 -14.00 17.56
N GLY A 329 -8.92 -13.06 18.40
CA GLY A 329 -9.13 -11.63 18.17
C GLY A 329 -10.46 -11.08 18.68
N ILE A 330 -11.24 -11.86 19.43
CA ILE A 330 -12.50 -11.41 20.05
C ILE A 330 -12.35 -11.50 21.56
N LEU A 331 -12.53 -10.37 22.25
CA LEU A 331 -12.66 -10.30 23.69
C LEU A 331 -14.14 -10.47 24.08
N ARG A 332 -14.41 -11.45 24.93
CA ARG A 332 -15.72 -11.72 25.52
C ARG A 332 -15.66 -11.45 27.02
N ILE A 333 -16.53 -10.57 27.49
CA ILE A 333 -16.63 -10.18 28.90
C ILE A 333 -18.06 -10.44 29.35
N ARG A 334 -18.23 -11.19 30.44
CA ARG A 334 -19.53 -11.40 31.07
C ARG A 334 -19.57 -10.73 32.42
N PHE A 335 -20.62 -9.97 32.68
CA PHE A 335 -20.91 -9.36 33.97
C PHE A 335 -22.23 -9.87 34.53
N THR A 336 -22.27 -10.10 35.84
CA THR A 336 -23.53 -10.30 36.56
C THR A 336 -24.31 -8.99 36.59
N ARG A 337 -25.59 -9.06 36.27
CA ARG A 337 -26.50 -7.91 36.34
C ARG A 337 -26.90 -7.66 37.80
N LEU A 338 -26.92 -6.40 38.21
CA LEU A 338 -27.38 -5.96 39.53
C LEU A 338 -28.90 -5.80 39.59
#